data_AF-A0A8C7ZJU5-F1
#
_entry.id   AF-A0A8C7ZJU5-F1
#
_cell.length_a   1.000
_cell.length_b   1.000
_cell.length_c   1.000
_cell.angle_alpha   90.00
_cell.angle_beta   90.00
_cell.angle_gamma   90.00
#
_symmetry.space_group_name_H-M   'P 1'
#
loop_
_entity.id
_entity.type
_entity.pdbx_description
1 polymer ?
#
loop_
_entity_poly.entity_id
_entity_poly.type
_entity_poly.pdbx_seq_one_letter_code
_entity_poly.pdbx_strand_id
1 'polypeptide(L)'
;MKHFSHSFPFVFLQVIVMACREFEMGRKKCERYFPLPGEEAMSFGPFRISCELEQARTDYFIRTLAVQYENETRRITQFHYMNWPDHDVPSSFDSILDMIGLMREYQDNDEVPICVHCR
;
A
#
# COMPACT_ATOMS: atom_id res chain seq x y z
N MET A 1 -3.40 1.34 -13.86
CA MET A 1 -3.48 2.69 -13.26
C MET A 1 -4.82 3.39 -13.51
N LYS A 2 -5.31 3.49 -14.76
CA LYS A 2 -6.66 4.06 -15.05
C LYS A 2 -7.81 3.39 -14.27
N HIS A 3 -7.69 2.10 -13.94
CA HIS A 3 -8.69 1.39 -13.15
C HIS A 3 -8.54 1.58 -11.63
N PHE A 4 -7.33 1.77 -11.09
CA PHE A 4 -7.16 1.93 -9.63
C PHE A 4 -7.64 3.32 -9.16
N SER A 5 -7.46 4.35 -10.01
CA SER A 5 -7.97 5.71 -9.77
C SER A 5 -9.48 5.90 -10.02
N HIS A 6 -10.15 4.94 -10.67
CA HIS A 6 -11.59 5.01 -10.95
C HIS A 6 -12.42 4.04 -10.10
N SER A 7 -11.84 2.92 -9.67
CA SER A 7 -12.57 1.89 -8.91
C SER A 7 -12.48 2.04 -7.39
N PHE A 8 -11.49 2.76 -6.86
CA PHE A 8 -11.35 3.00 -5.43
C PHE A 8 -11.06 4.47 -5.15
N PRO A 9 -11.99 5.20 -4.52
CA PRO A 9 -11.70 6.54 -4.04
C PRO A 9 -10.72 6.39 -2.87
N PHE A 10 -9.43 6.68 -3.11
CA PHE A 10 -8.42 6.78 -2.04
C PHE A 10 -8.89 7.65 -0.86
N VAL A 11 -9.84 8.57 -1.12
CA VAL A 11 -10.48 9.44 -0.14
C VAL A 11 -11.17 8.69 1.00
N PHE A 12 -11.60 7.44 0.86
CA PHE A 12 -12.25 6.68 1.95
C PHE A 12 -11.41 5.57 2.55
N LEU A 13 -10.17 5.39 2.09
CA LEU A 13 -9.31 4.31 2.57
C LEU A 13 -8.40 4.81 3.68
N GLN A 14 -8.30 4.04 4.77
CA GLN A 14 -7.30 4.24 5.81
C GLN A 14 -6.11 3.30 5.61
N VAL A 15 -6.37 2.07 5.15
CA VAL A 15 -5.37 1.01 5.02
C VAL A 15 -5.36 0.41 3.61
N ILE A 16 -4.16 0.23 3.08
CA ILE A 16 -3.89 -0.52 1.85
C ILE A 16 -2.93 -1.66 2.17
N VAL A 17 -3.22 -2.88 1.69
CA VAL A 17 -2.32 -4.03 1.71
C VAL A 17 -1.93 -4.37 0.27
N MET A 18 -0.64 -4.25 -0.05
CA MET A 18 -0.03 -4.64 -1.31
C MET A 18 0.78 -5.92 -1.09
N ALA A 19 0.34 -7.04 -1.65
CA ALA A 19 0.95 -8.35 -1.48
C ALA A 19 1.63 -8.86 -2.76
N CYS A 20 2.38 -8.00 -3.45
CA CYS A 20 3.13 -8.35 -4.65
C CYS A 20 4.32 -7.41 -4.83
N ARG A 21 5.40 -7.88 -5.47
CA ARG A 21 6.52 -7.00 -5.84
C ARG A 21 6.15 -6.15 -7.06
N GLU A 22 6.83 -5.00 -7.21
CA GLU A 22 6.75 -4.23 -8.45
C GLU A 22 7.34 -4.98 -9.64
N PHE A 23 8.40 -5.75 -9.39
CA PHE A 23 9.08 -6.59 -10.37
C PHE A 23 9.32 -7.99 -9.80
N GLU A 24 9.08 -9.00 -10.63
CA GLU A 24 9.37 -10.39 -10.32
C GLU A 24 9.96 -11.07 -11.55
N MET A 25 11.10 -11.74 -11.39
CA MET A 25 11.84 -12.37 -12.49
C MET A 25 12.07 -11.44 -13.70
N GLY A 26 12.33 -10.15 -13.45
CA GLY A 26 12.54 -9.13 -14.49
C GLY A 26 11.27 -8.67 -15.22
N ARG A 27 10.09 -9.16 -14.83
CA ARG A 27 8.80 -8.72 -15.38
C ARG A 27 8.13 -7.74 -14.44
N LYS A 28 7.62 -6.64 -14.99
CA LYS A 28 6.86 -5.64 -14.23
C LYS A 28 5.51 -6.23 -13.82
N LYS A 29 5.35 -6.42 -12.51
CA LYS A 29 4.18 -6.99 -11.87
C LYS A 29 3.26 -5.93 -11.31
N CYS A 30 3.73 -4.80 -10.82
CA CYS A 30 2.84 -3.73 -10.38
C CYS A 30 3.34 -2.37 -10.88
N GLU A 31 2.38 -1.51 -11.23
CA GLU A 31 2.69 -0.11 -11.46
C GLU A 31 2.79 0.58 -10.09
N ARG A 32 3.95 1.18 -9.80
CA ARG A 32 4.15 1.92 -8.55
C ARG A 32 3.22 3.14 -8.51
N TYR A 33 2.34 3.19 -7.52
CA TYR A 33 1.37 4.29 -7.31
C TYR A 33 1.71 5.16 -6.11
N PHE A 34 2.89 4.97 -5.51
CA PHE A 34 3.37 5.69 -4.34
C PHE A 34 4.82 6.15 -4.58
N PRO A 35 5.20 7.36 -4.15
CA PRO A 35 6.61 7.74 -4.11
C PRO A 35 7.32 7.07 -2.93
N LEU A 36 8.65 7.02 -2.97
CA LEU A 36 9.48 6.68 -1.82
C LEU A 36 9.77 7.91 -0.95
N PRO A 37 10.17 7.75 0.33
CA PRO A 37 10.59 8.88 1.15
C PRO A 37 11.70 9.70 0.47
N GLY A 38 11.50 11.02 0.39
CA GLY A 38 12.44 11.95 -0.25
C GLY A 38 12.29 12.10 -1.77
N GLU A 39 11.44 11.28 -2.42
CA GLU A 39 11.05 11.52 -3.81
C GLU A 39 10.00 12.64 -3.92
N GLU A 40 9.90 13.25 -5.10
CA GLU A 40 8.82 14.19 -5.39
C GLU A 40 7.45 13.51 -5.34
N ALA A 41 6.43 14.28 -4.93
CA ALA A 41 5.06 13.80 -4.88
C ALA A 41 4.56 13.37 -6.27
N MET A 42 3.99 12.18 -6.37
CA MET A 42 3.41 11.66 -7.60
C MET A 42 2.01 12.24 -7.81
N SER A 43 1.66 12.55 -9.06
CA SER A 43 0.33 13.07 -9.41
C SER A 43 -0.42 12.07 -10.27
N PHE A 44 -1.66 11.77 -9.88
CA PHE A 44 -2.55 10.86 -10.60
C PHE A 44 -3.93 11.53 -10.77
N GLY A 45 -4.12 12.21 -11.90
CA GLY A 45 -5.32 13.03 -12.11
C GLY A 45 -5.42 14.12 -11.03
N PRO A 46 -6.53 14.23 -10.27
CA PRO A 46 -6.68 15.25 -9.23
C PRO A 46 -5.97 14.90 -7.91
N PHE A 47 -5.37 13.71 -7.81
CA PHE A 47 -4.69 13.25 -6.60
C PHE A 47 -3.20 13.58 -6.64
N ARG A 48 -2.68 14.08 -5.53
CA ARG A 48 -1.24 14.22 -5.30
C ARG A 48 -0.83 13.38 -4.10
N ILE A 49 0.13 12.47 -4.28
CA ILE A 49 0.53 11.49 -3.29
C ILE A 49 1.98 11.74 -2.90
N SER A 50 2.26 11.90 -1.61
CA SER A 50 3.62 11.94 -1.05
C SER A 50 3.80 10.85 0.00
N CYS A 51 5.05 10.46 0.24
CA CYS A 51 5.42 9.52 1.29
C CYS A 51 6.05 10.28 2.44
N GLU A 52 5.38 10.28 3.59
CA GLU A 52 5.85 10.95 4.81
C GLU A 52 6.85 10.07 5.58
N LEU A 53 6.61 8.76 5.61
CA LEU A 53 7.41 7.81 6.37
C LEU A 53 7.38 6.43 5.71
N GLU A 54 8.50 5.72 5.78
CA GLU A 54 8.60 4.29 5.49
C GLU A 54 9.30 3.60 6.67
N GLN A 55 8.73 2.48 7.13
CA GLN A 55 9.29 1.63 8.15
C GLN A 55 9.52 0.24 7.57
N ALA A 56 10.77 -0.23 7.61
CA ALA A 56 11.11 -1.58 7.19
C ALA A 56 10.80 -2.59 8.31
N ARG A 57 10.23 -3.74 7.92
CA ARG A 57 10.03 -4.94 8.75
C ARG A 57 10.68 -6.12 8.03
N THR A 58 10.62 -7.31 8.63
CA THR A 58 11.29 -8.51 8.11
C THR A 58 10.91 -8.83 6.66
N ASP A 59 9.61 -8.86 6.34
CA ASP A 59 9.11 -9.25 5.01
C ASP A 59 8.20 -8.21 4.34
N TYR A 60 7.99 -7.06 4.98
CA TYR A 60 7.11 -6.02 4.48
C TYR A 60 7.57 -4.62 4.89
N PHE A 61 7.01 -3.61 4.22
CA PHE A 61 7.19 -2.20 4.56
C PHE A 61 5.86 -1.61 5.03
N ILE A 62 5.93 -0.66 5.97
CA ILE A 62 4.79 0.17 6.35
C ILE A 62 5.07 1.60 5.87
N ARG A 63 4.22 2.14 5.02
CA ARG A 63 4.33 3.53 4.53
C ARG A 63 3.18 4.37 5.02
N THR A 64 3.48 5.57 5.51
CA THR A 64 2.50 6.63 5.71
C THR A 64 2.48 7.49 4.45
N LEU A 65 1.38 7.42 3.71
CA LEU A 65 1.17 8.18 2.48
C LEU A 65 0.22 9.34 2.77
N ALA A 66 0.60 10.55 2.36
CA ALA A 66 -0.31 11.69 2.35
C ALA A 66 -0.92 11.81 0.95
N VAL A 67 -2.24 11.69 0.86
CA VAL A 67 -3.01 11.84 -0.36
C VAL A 67 -3.78 13.14 -0.29
N GLN A 68 -3.43 14.07 -1.16
CA GLN A 68 -4.12 15.33 -1.34
C GLN A 68 -5.12 15.21 -2.49
N TYR A 69 -6.36 15.66 -2.24
CA TYR A 69 -7.43 15.80 -3.21
C TYR A 69 -8.14 17.14 -2.95
N GLU A 70 -8.13 18.02 -3.94
CA GLU A 70 -8.60 19.40 -3.77
C GLU A 70 -7.88 20.10 -2.59
N ASN A 71 -8.63 20.56 -1.59
CA ASN A 71 -8.10 21.22 -0.39
C ASN A 71 -8.04 20.29 0.83
N GLU A 72 -8.28 18.99 0.65
CA GLU A 72 -8.17 18.00 1.72
C GLU A 72 -6.91 17.14 1.55
N THR A 73 -6.27 16.85 2.69
CA THR A 73 -5.18 15.87 2.77
C THR A 73 -5.58 14.78 3.74
N ARG A 74 -5.47 13.52 3.30
CA ARG A 74 -5.71 12.34 4.13
C ARG A 74 -4.45 11.49 4.22
N ARG A 75 -4.27 10.83 5.36
CA ARG A 75 -3.20 9.87 5.57
C ARG A 75 -3.70 8.46 5.35
N ILE A 76 -2.95 7.70 4.57
CA ILE A 76 -3.21 6.29 4.29
C ILE A 76 -2.00 5.49 4.74
N THR A 77 -2.21 4.42 5.49
CA THR A 77 -1.16 3.47 5.84
C THR A 77 -1.14 2.34 4.81
N GLN A 78 -0.01 2.18 4.11
CA GLN A 78 0.20 1.08 3.19
C GLN A 78 1.12 0.03 3.82
N PHE A 79 0.63 -1.20 3.93
CA PHE A 79 1.44 -2.39 4.19
C PHE A 79 1.83 -3.02 2.85
N HIS A 80 3.12 -3.15 2.59
CA HIS A 80 3.64 -3.70 1.33
C HIS A 80 4.46 -4.94 1.62
N TYR A 81 3.84 -6.11 1.49
CA TYR A 81 4.45 -7.41 1.69
C TYR A 81 5.23 -7.83 0.43
N MET A 82 6.54 -8.04 0.61
CA MET A 82 7.49 -8.24 -0.49
C MET A 82 7.86 -9.70 -0.71
N ASN A 83 7.53 -10.59 0.24
CA ASN A 83 8.03 -11.96 0.22
C ASN A 83 6.96 -13.00 -0.14
N TRP A 84 5.88 -12.60 -0.81
CA TRP A 84 4.87 -13.54 -1.29
C TRP A 84 5.30 -14.11 -2.65
N PRO A 85 5.53 -15.43 -2.78
CA PRO A 85 5.87 -16.05 -4.06
C PRO A 85 4.63 -16.16 -4.97
N ASP A 86 4.77 -15.91 -6.26
CA ASP A 86 3.66 -16.03 -7.24
C ASP A 86 2.95 -17.41 -7.26
N HIS A 87 3.72 -18.48 -7.01
CA HIS A 87 3.28 -19.87 -7.18
C HIS A 87 3.57 -20.75 -5.95
N ASP A 88 3.88 -20.13 -4.82
CA ASP A 88 4.19 -20.83 -3.58
C ASP A 88 3.71 -20.01 -2.38
N VAL A 89 3.82 -20.56 -1.19
CA VAL A 89 3.56 -19.83 0.06
C VAL A 89 4.87 -19.41 0.72
N PRO A 90 4.87 -18.31 1.50
CA PRO A 90 6.03 -17.98 2.32
C PRO A 90 6.43 -19.14 3.23
N SER A 91 7.74 -19.30 3.44
CA SER A 91 8.28 -20.37 4.29
C SER A 91 7.92 -20.21 5.78
N SER A 92 7.53 -19.00 6.20
CA SER A 92 6.93 -18.71 7.50
C SER A 92 5.74 -17.77 7.34
N PHE A 93 4.73 -17.96 8.18
CA PHE A 93 3.55 -17.10 8.27
C PHE A 93 3.69 -16.00 9.33
N ASP A 94 4.76 -16.00 10.13
CA ASP A 94 4.92 -15.09 11.27
C ASP A 94 4.80 -13.62 10.84
N SER A 95 5.48 -13.24 9.76
CA SER A 95 5.43 -11.87 9.24
C SER A 95 4.07 -11.49 8.65
N ILE A 96 3.29 -12.46 8.14
CA ILE A 96 1.93 -12.20 7.66
C ILE A 96 0.99 -11.97 8.85
N LEU A 97 1.10 -12.81 9.88
CA LEU A 97 0.29 -12.67 11.10
C LEU A 97 0.61 -11.37 11.83
N ASP A 98 1.89 -11.00 11.94
CA ASP A 98 2.35 -9.71 12.47
C ASP A 98 1.76 -8.53 11.67
N MET A 99 1.85 -8.60 10.34
CA MET A 99 1.26 -7.57 9.47
C MET A 99 -0.25 -7.45 9.66
N ILE A 100 -0.99 -8.56 9.73
CA ILE A 100 -2.44 -8.57 9.96
C ILE A 100 -2.79 -7.98 11.34
N GLY A 101 -2.01 -8.32 12.37
CA GLY A 101 -2.18 -7.77 13.72
C GLY A 101 -2.05 -6.26 13.72
N LEU A 102 -0.94 -5.73 13.19
CA LEU A 102 -0.72 -4.29 13.10
C LEU A 102 -1.74 -3.61 12.19
N MET A 103 -2.12 -4.22 11.06
CA MET A 103 -3.16 -3.69 10.17
C MET A 103 -4.46 -3.42 10.94
N ARG A 104 -4.85 -4.31 11.86
CA ARG A 104 -6.04 -4.16 12.70
C ARG A 104 -5.86 -3.17 13.85
N GLU A 105 -4.64 -2.91 14.30
CA GLU A 105 -4.37 -1.79 15.21
C GLU A 105 -4.54 -0.43 14.51
N TYR A 106 -4.17 -0.32 13.23
CA TYR A 106 -4.35 0.90 12.44
C TYR A 106 -5.80 1.13 12.01
N GLN A 107 -6.58 0.08 11.85
CA GLN A 107 -8.01 0.15 11.56
C GLN A 107 -8.75 -0.94 12.34
N ASP A 108 -9.23 -0.56 13.53
CA ASP A 108 -9.85 -1.45 14.51
C ASP A 108 -11.33 -1.74 14.23
N ASN A 109 -11.96 -0.94 13.38
CA ASN A 109 -13.37 -1.04 12.98
C ASN A 109 -13.51 -1.33 11.48
N ASP A 110 -14.71 -1.76 11.09
CA ASP A 110 -15.07 -2.07 9.71
C ASP A 110 -15.92 -0.94 9.06
N GLU A 111 -15.84 0.31 9.56
CA GLU A 111 -16.59 1.45 9.01
C GLU A 111 -16.13 1.83 7.60
N VAL A 112 -14.84 1.63 7.33
CA VAL A 112 -14.21 1.86 6.02
C VAL A 112 -13.53 0.59 5.50
N PRO A 113 -13.52 0.35 4.17
CA PRO A 113 -12.93 -0.86 3.64
C PRO A 113 -11.40 -0.84 3.71
N ILE A 114 -10.81 -2.00 3.98
CA ILE A 114 -9.37 -2.24 3.77
C ILE A 114 -9.17 -2.62 2.30
N CYS A 115 -8.32 -1.87 1.58
CA CYS A 115 -8.00 -2.20 0.20
C CYS A 115 -6.86 -3.21 0.15
N VAL A 116 -7.13 -4.43 -0.34
CA VAL A 116 -6.10 -5.47 -0.52
C VAL A 116 -5.93 -5.73 -2.01
N HIS A 117 -4.69 -5.77 -2.49
CA HIS A 117 -4.38 -6.16 -3.88
C HIS A 117 -3.06 -6.92 -4.02
N CYS A 118 -3.04 -7.77 -5.04
CA CYS A 118 -1.89 -8.47 -5.61
C CYS A 118 -2.03 -8.47 -7.14
N ARG A 119 -0.98 -8.81 -7.90
CA ARG A 119 -0.97 -8.71 -9.37
C ARG A 119 -0.48 -9.99 -10.03
#